data_AF-A0A3D4TLL5-F1
#
_entry.id   AF-A0A3D4TLL5-F1
#
_cell.length_a   1.000
_cell.length_b   1.000
_cell.length_c   1.000
_cell.angle_alpha   90.00
_cell.angle_beta   90.00
_cell.angle_gamma   90.00
#
_symmetry.space_group_name_H-M   'P 1'
#
loop_
_entity.id
_entity.type
_entity.pdbx_description
1 polymer ?
#
loop_
_entity_poly.entity_id
_entity_poly.type
_entity_poly.pdbx_seq_one_letter_code
_entity_poly.pdbx_strand_id
1 'polypeptide(L)' 'EAMKMEHTLQAPADGTVKGYRAKAGDQVGDGAVLVDFEAA' A
#
# COMPACT_ATOMS: atom_id res chain seq x y z
N GLU A 1 1.09 21.95 6.64
CA GLU A 1 2.23 21.99 5.71
C GLU A 1 2.45 20.58 5.19
N ALA A 2 2.39 20.38 3.87
CA ALA A 2 2.42 19.05 3.27
C ALA A 2 3.83 18.46 3.42
N MET A 3 3.96 17.47 4.32
CA MET A 3 5.13 16.62 4.37
C MET A 3 5.17 15.85 3.05
N LYS A 4 5.97 16.33 2.09
CA LYS A 4 6.32 15.65 0.84
C LYS A 4 7.21 14.43 1.14
N MET A 5 6.75 13.57 2.03
CA MET A 5 7.41 12.33 2.40
C MET A 5 6.75 11.22 1.61
N GLU A 6 7.51 10.65 0.69
CA GLU A 6 7.12 9.44 -0.01
C GLU A 6 7.34 8.26 0.95
N HIS A 7 6.26 7.56 1.30
CA HIS A 7 6.33 6.37 2.14
C HIS A 7 6.31 5.14 1.24
N THR A 8 7.48 4.50 1.10
CA THR A 8 7.59 3.22 0.41
C THR A 8 7.14 2.09 1.34
N LEU A 9 6.04 1.43 1.00
CA LEU A 9 5.59 0.23 1.71
C LEU A 9 6.33 -0.99 1.16
N GLN A 10 6.99 -1.73 2.05
CA GLN A 10 7.65 -2.99 1.71
C GLN A 10 6.76 -4.16 2.09
N ALA A 11 6.83 -5.24 1.31
CA ALA A 11 6.16 -6.48 1.65
C ALA A 11 6.73 -7.03 2.99
N PRO A 12 5.89 -7.50 3.90
CA PRO A 12 6.35 -8.02 5.20
C PRO A 12 7.02 -9.40 5.09
N ALA A 13 6.79 -10.13 4.00
CA ALA A 13 7.33 -11.45 3.72
C ALA A 13 7.29 -11.73 2.20
N ASP A 14 7.83 -12.87 1.78
CA ASP A 14 7.64 -13.38 0.42
C ASP A 14 6.19 -13.84 0.23
N GLY A 15 5.62 -13.54 -0.93
CA GLY A 15 4.22 -13.82 -1.21
C GLY A 15 3.73 -13.24 -2.53
N THR A 16 2.42 -13.28 -2.76
CA THR A 16 1.78 -12.84 -4.01
C THR A 16 0.78 -11.72 -3.74
N VAL A 17 0.88 -10.65 -4.53
CA VAL A 17 -0.14 -9.59 -4.59
C VAL A 17 -1.37 -10.12 -5.35
N LYS A 18 -2.50 -10.23 -4.67
CA LYS A 18 -3.77 -10.67 -5.27
C LYS A 18 -4.55 -9.53 -5.91
N GLY A 19 -4.33 -8.29 -5.47
CA GLY A 19 -5.01 -7.13 -6.03
C GLY A 19 -4.57 -5.80 -5.42
N TYR A 20 -4.77 -4.74 -6.18
CA TYR A 20 -4.55 -3.35 -5.74
C TYR A 20 -5.92 -2.69 -5.47
N ARG A 21 -6.06 -2.08 -4.30
CA ARG A 21 -7.28 -1.37 -3.87
C ARG A 21 -7.13 0.15 -3.90
N ALA A 22 -5.91 0.64 -4.12
CA ALA A 22 -5.62 2.04 -4.38
C ALA A 22 -5.04 2.23 -5.78
N LYS A 23 -5.27 3.40 -6.37
CA LYS A 23 -4.68 3.84 -7.64
C LYS A 23 -3.74 5.02 -7.41
N ALA A 24 -2.86 5.25 -8.38
CA ALA A 24 -1.99 6.41 -8.35
C ALA A 24 -2.81 7.71 -8.31
N GLY A 25 -2.52 8.58 -7.34
CA GLY A 25 -3.24 9.83 -7.11
C GLY A 25 -4.41 9.74 -6.13
N ASP A 26 -4.77 8.54 -5.67
CA ASP A 26 -5.81 8.38 -4.65
C ASP A 26 -5.31 8.89 -3.29
N GLN A 27 -6.13 9.71 -2.62
CA GLN A 27 -5.87 10.10 -1.24
C GLN A 27 -6.39 9.00 -0.31
N VAL A 28 -5.47 8.36 0.40
CA VAL A 28 -5.76 7.27 1.33
C VAL A 28 -5.54 7.74 2.78
N GLY A 29 -6.43 7.33 3.67
CA GLY A 29 -6.35 7.65 5.10
C GLY A 29 -5.63 6.56 5.91
N ASP A 30 -5.40 6.84 7.19
CA ASP A 30 -4.81 5.87 8.11
C ASP A 30 -5.65 4.59 8.20
N GLY A 31 -4.98 3.44 8.11
CA GLY A 31 -5.64 2.13 8.14
C GLY A 31 -6.33 1.72 6.83
N ALA A 32 -6.20 2.50 5.75
CA ALA A 32 -6.72 2.11 4.45
C ALA A 32 -6.01 0.84 3.92
N VAL A 33 -6.79 -0.10 3.39
CA VAL A 33 -6.25 -1.28 2.72
C VAL A 33 -5.85 -0.91 1.30
N LEU A 34 -4.56 -0.98 0.99
CA LEU A 34 -4.01 -0.58 -0.31
C LEU A 34 -3.82 -1.75 -1.27
N VAL A 35 -3.49 -2.92 -0.73
CA VAL A 35 -3.13 -4.12 -1.49
C VAL A 35 -3.61 -5.35 -0.74
N ASP A 36 -4.18 -6.30 -1.48
CA ASP A 36 -4.42 -7.66 -1.01
C ASP A 36 -3.15 -8.48 -1.23
N PHE A 37 -2.54 -8.93 -0.13
CA PHE A 37 -1.28 -9.69 -0.13
C PHE A 37 -1.47 -11.05 0.54
N GLU A 38 -0.99 -12.11 -0.10
CA GLU A 38 -0.97 -13.47 0.43
C GLU A 38 0.48 -13.91 0.62
N ALA A 39 0.87 -14.15 1.87
CA ALA A 39 2.20 -14.69 2.19
C ALA A 39 2.31 -16.15 1.76
N ALA A 40 3.53 -16.57 1.38
CA ALA A 40 3.84 -17.96 1.01
C ALA A 40 3.86 -18.92 2.21
#